data_AF-A0A8H3AQ32-F1
#
_entry.id   AF-A0A8H3AQ32-F1
#
_cell.length_a   1.000
_cell.length_b   1.000
_cell.length_c   1.000
_cell.angle_alpha   90.00
_cell.angle_beta   90.00
_cell.angle_gamma   90.00
#
_symmetry.space_group_name_H-M   'P 1'
#
loop_
_entity.id
_entity.type
_entity.pdbx_description
1 polymer ?
#
loop_
_entity_poly.entity_id
_entity_poly.type
_entity_poly.pdbx_seq_one_letter_code
_entity_poly.pdbx_strand_id
1 'polypeptide(L)'
;QAPQYHPDPSPATGVQAPKIAPGVVTVGVKRPAQRGTSGQPLTVTTNNFKITLPEATFHHYDDIKTEKSMPIKWNQEVIRILQERIAPTVFSPRAVYDGRKNLFASRRLPLAGGDGNSQTFEFSLDSGPPRPGGRPPKTHKVVLKHVATINP
;
A
#
# COMPACT_ATOMS: atom_id res chain seq x y z
N GLN A 1 -3.78 -18.81 -15.69
CA GLN A 1 -2.96 -18.52 -16.89
C GLN A 1 -2.63 -17.03 -16.87
N ALA A 2 -1.40 -16.65 -17.22
CA ALA A 2 -1.12 -15.24 -17.49
C ALA A 2 -1.90 -14.79 -18.74
N PRO A 3 -2.39 -13.55 -18.80
CA PRO A 3 -3.02 -13.04 -20.00
C PRO A 3 -2.04 -13.10 -21.18
N GLN A 4 -2.55 -13.46 -22.35
CA GLN A 4 -1.75 -13.51 -23.58
C GLN A 4 -1.32 -12.09 -23.95
N TYR A 5 -0.01 -11.88 -24.14
CA TYR A 5 0.51 -10.58 -24.52
C TYR A 5 0.19 -10.31 -25.99
N HIS A 6 -0.53 -9.23 -26.24
CA HIS A 6 -0.76 -8.70 -27.58
C HIS A 6 0.17 -7.49 -27.76
N PRO A 7 1.23 -7.58 -28.60
CA PRO A 7 2.07 -6.43 -28.88
C PRO A 7 1.22 -5.34 -29.53
N ASP A 8 1.35 -4.10 -29.05
CA ASP A 8 0.82 -2.93 -29.75
C ASP A 8 1.76 -2.62 -30.94
N PRO A 9 1.31 -2.78 -32.19
CA PRO A 9 2.14 -2.52 -33.37
C PRO A 9 2.32 -1.01 -33.64
N SER A 10 1.67 -0.15 -32.86
CA SER A 10 1.74 1.30 -33.04
C SER A 10 3.20 1.78 -32.86
N PRO A 11 3.69 2.67 -33.74
CA PRO A 11 4.99 3.30 -33.54
C PRO A 11 5.05 3.95 -32.16
N ALA A 12 6.19 3.86 -31.49
CA ALA A 12 6.39 4.52 -30.21
C ALA A 12 6.21 6.04 -30.37
N THR A 13 5.03 6.56 -30.05
CA THR A 13 4.78 7.99 -30.03
C THR A 13 5.68 8.62 -28.98
N GLY A 14 6.35 9.72 -29.34
CA GLY A 14 7.23 10.43 -28.42
C GLY A 14 6.49 10.82 -27.14
N VAL A 15 6.78 10.15 -26.03
CA VAL A 15 6.10 10.38 -24.75
C VAL A 15 6.37 11.81 -24.29
N GLN A 16 5.34 12.61 -24.03
CA GLN A 16 5.50 13.92 -23.40
C GLN A 16 6.16 13.71 -22.03
N ALA A 17 7.25 14.44 -21.75
CA ALA A 17 7.91 14.33 -20.46
C ALA A 17 6.93 14.74 -19.36
N PRO A 18 6.84 13.98 -18.24
CA PRO A 18 5.99 14.37 -17.13
C PRO A 18 6.43 15.75 -16.60
N LYS A 19 5.46 16.61 -16.30
CA LYS A 19 5.72 17.89 -15.65
C LYS A 19 6.15 17.62 -14.21
N ILE A 20 7.22 18.29 -13.77
CA ILE A 20 7.67 18.21 -12.39
C ILE A 20 6.60 18.90 -11.51
N ALA A 21 6.10 18.19 -10.51
CA ALA A 21 5.10 18.73 -9.59
C ALA A 21 5.67 19.90 -8.76
N PRO A 22 4.83 20.84 -8.31
CA PRO A 22 5.26 21.90 -7.40
C PRO A 22 5.92 21.34 -6.13
N GLY A 23 7.06 21.91 -5.73
CA GLY A 23 7.79 21.50 -4.51
C GLY A 23 8.81 20.38 -4.68
N VAL A 24 8.94 19.78 -5.87
CA VAL A 24 10.00 18.80 -6.15
C VAL A 24 11.33 19.51 -6.38
N VAL A 25 12.27 19.32 -5.46
CA VAL A 25 13.67 19.75 -5.63
C VAL A 25 14.42 18.64 -6.38
N THR A 26 14.79 18.91 -7.63
CA THR A 26 15.60 17.97 -8.40
C THR A 26 17.07 18.09 -8.00
N VAL A 27 17.68 16.98 -7.59
CA VAL A 27 19.13 16.88 -7.47
C VAL A 27 19.70 16.54 -8.85
N GLY A 28 20.58 17.40 -9.38
CA GLY A 28 21.22 17.22 -10.69
C GLY A 28 20.62 18.07 -11.82
N VAL A 29 21.18 17.92 -13.03
CA VAL A 29 20.79 18.70 -14.22
C VAL A 29 19.57 18.07 -14.89
N LYS A 30 18.54 18.87 -15.15
CA LYS A 30 17.33 18.45 -15.87
C LYS A 30 17.69 17.95 -17.28
N ARG A 31 17.04 16.87 -17.72
CA ARG A 31 17.17 16.39 -19.11
C ARG A 31 16.79 17.52 -20.09
N PRO A 32 17.61 17.80 -21.12
CA PRO A 32 17.25 18.74 -22.18
C PRO A 32 15.88 18.41 -22.80
N ALA A 33 15.15 19.44 -23.22
CA ALA A 33 13.83 19.25 -23.81
C ALA A 33 13.90 18.47 -25.13
N GLN A 34 15.00 18.65 -25.88
CA GLN A 34 15.32 17.93 -27.09
C GLN A 34 15.75 16.50 -26.77
N ARG A 35 15.12 15.51 -27.41
CA ARG A 35 15.57 14.11 -27.37
C ARG A 35 16.74 13.90 -28.33
N GLY A 36 17.56 12.89 -28.05
CA GLY A 36 18.60 12.45 -28.99
C GLY A 36 17.99 11.93 -30.29
N THR A 37 18.60 12.29 -31.43
CA THR A 37 18.11 11.98 -32.78
C THR A 37 19.09 11.16 -33.61
N SER A 38 20.30 10.91 -33.11
CA SER A 38 21.32 10.12 -33.80
C SER A 38 20.96 8.64 -33.83
N GLY A 39 21.24 7.98 -34.97
CA GLY A 39 21.03 6.54 -35.16
C GLY A 39 19.77 6.19 -35.97
N GLN A 40 19.55 4.89 -36.17
CA GLN A 40 18.37 4.37 -36.86
C GLN A 40 17.30 3.96 -35.83
N PRO A 41 16.03 4.35 -36.00
CA PRO A 41 14.95 3.93 -35.11
C PRO A 41 14.80 2.40 -35.10
N LEU A 42 14.66 1.82 -33.90
CA LEU A 42 14.41 0.40 -33.70
C LEU A 42 13.27 0.21 -32.70
N THR A 43 12.28 -0.60 -33.06
CA THR A 43 11.19 -0.98 -32.15
C THR A 43 11.69 -2.07 -31.20
N VAL A 44 11.53 -1.84 -29.90
CA VAL A 44 11.88 -2.80 -28.85
C VAL A 44 10.68 -3.09 -27.96
N THR A 45 10.53 -4.35 -27.55
CA THR A 45 9.60 -4.72 -26.48
C THR A 45 10.36 -4.77 -25.17
N THR A 46 9.75 -4.23 -24.11
CA THR A 46 10.33 -4.23 -22.75
C THR A 46 9.33 -4.80 -21.78
N ASN A 47 9.81 -5.23 -20.61
CA ASN A 47 8.98 -5.69 -19.49
C ASN A 47 8.33 -4.53 -18.70
N ASN A 48 7.92 -3.46 -19.40
CA ASN A 48 7.23 -2.31 -18.82
C ASN A 48 5.74 -2.37 -19.17
N PHE A 49 4.89 -2.32 -18.14
CA PHE A 49 3.44 -2.36 -18.29
C PHE A 49 2.87 -0.99 -17.92
N LYS A 50 2.10 -0.39 -18.84
CA LYS A 50 1.44 0.90 -18.59
C LYS A 50 0.38 0.70 -17.49
N ILE A 51 0.56 1.37 -16.36
CA ILE A 51 -0.45 1.45 -15.31
C ILE A 51 -1.22 2.77 -15.43
N THR A 52 -2.51 2.75 -15.16
CA THR A 52 -3.34 3.96 -15.01
C THR A 52 -3.71 4.07 -13.55
N LEU A 53 -3.30 5.16 -12.90
CA LEU A 53 -3.66 5.44 -11.52
C LEU A 53 -4.99 6.20 -11.51
N PRO A 54 -5.96 5.80 -10.67
CA PRO A 54 -7.16 6.60 -10.47
C PRO A 54 -6.81 7.91 -9.76
N GLU A 55 -7.52 8.98 -10.09
CA GLU A 55 -7.54 10.22 -9.29
C GLU A 55 -8.28 9.93 -7.97
N ALA A 56 -7.59 9.27 -7.04
CA ALA A 56 -8.13 8.85 -5.76
C ALA A 56 -7.26 9.36 -4.62
N THR A 57 -7.91 9.89 -3.60
CA THR A 57 -7.26 10.26 -2.36
C THR A 57 -6.99 9.02 -1.51
N PHE A 58 -5.75 8.80 -1.13
CA PHE A 58 -5.34 7.71 -0.24
C PHE A 58 -5.10 8.22 1.18
N HIS A 59 -5.41 7.40 2.17
CA HIS A 59 -5.22 7.72 3.58
C HIS A 59 -4.10 6.86 4.15
N HIS A 60 -3.07 7.52 4.67
CA HIS A 60 -1.91 6.87 5.28
C HIS A 60 -2.08 6.77 6.79
N TYR A 61 -1.86 5.55 7.28
CA TYR A 61 -1.79 5.20 8.68
C TYR A 61 -0.37 4.72 9.01
N ASP A 62 0.23 5.26 10.07
CA ASP A 62 1.57 4.90 10.54
C ASP A 62 1.50 4.42 12.01
N ASP A 63 2.64 3.97 12.51
CA ASP A 63 2.86 3.46 13.87
C ASP A 63 2.08 2.17 14.16
N ILE A 64 1.95 1.32 13.14
CA ILE A 64 1.40 -0.04 13.29
C ILE A 64 2.38 -0.88 14.11
N LYS A 65 2.20 -0.83 15.41
CA LYS A 65 2.95 -1.64 16.36
C LYS A 65 2.28 -2.99 16.48
N THR A 66 2.91 -4.03 15.92
CA THR A 66 2.72 -5.41 16.36
C THR A 66 3.68 -5.72 17.51
N GLU A 67 3.50 -6.85 18.18
CA GLU A 67 4.47 -7.31 19.18
C GLU A 67 5.89 -7.37 18.60
N LYS A 68 6.88 -6.89 19.39
CA LYS A 68 8.29 -6.66 19.00
C LYS A 68 8.84 -7.65 17.95
N SER A 69 9.34 -7.10 16.83
CA SER A 69 10.26 -7.74 15.88
C SER A 69 9.80 -9.10 15.31
N MET A 70 8.52 -9.25 15.02
CA MET A 70 8.02 -10.42 14.30
C MET A 70 8.35 -10.37 12.80
N PRO A 71 8.49 -11.52 12.12
CA PRO A 71 8.71 -11.56 10.67
C PRO A 71 7.63 -10.82 9.88
N ILE A 72 8.00 -10.22 8.74
CA ILE A 72 7.06 -9.46 7.87
C ILE A 72 5.82 -10.29 7.52
N LYS A 73 5.99 -11.58 7.19
CA LYS A 73 4.88 -12.49 6.89
C LYS A 73 3.91 -12.62 8.05
N TRP A 74 4.42 -12.67 9.28
CA TRP A 74 3.59 -12.72 10.48
C TRP A 74 2.80 -11.42 10.66
N ASN A 75 3.44 -10.26 10.49
CA ASN A 75 2.75 -8.97 10.59
C ASN A 75 1.66 -8.82 9.53
N GLN A 76 1.93 -9.26 8.30
CA GLN A 76 0.93 -9.29 7.22
C GLN A 76 -0.26 -10.19 7.58
N GLU A 77 0.00 -11.34 8.20
CA GLU A 77 -1.05 -12.26 8.65
C GLU A 77 -1.91 -11.66 9.75
N VAL A 78 -1.29 -11.02 10.74
CA VAL A 78 -1.99 -10.33 11.84
C VAL A 78 -2.92 -9.25 11.27
N ILE A 79 -2.43 -8.43 10.34
CA ILE A 79 -3.25 -7.39 9.70
C ILE A 79 -4.31 -8.02 8.78
N ARG A 80 -4.02 -9.11 8.07
CA ARG A 80 -5.03 -9.83 7.29
C ARG A 80 -6.19 -10.29 8.17
N ILE A 81 -5.90 -10.93 9.29
CA ILE A 81 -6.92 -11.42 10.24
C ILE A 81 -7.70 -10.23 10.85
N LEU A 82 -7.02 -9.13 11.18
CA LEU A 82 -7.66 -7.91 11.65
C LEU A 82 -8.70 -7.40 10.63
N GLN A 83 -8.32 -7.35 9.35
CA GLN A 83 -9.18 -6.87 8.26
C GLN A 83 -10.30 -7.85 7.90
N GLU A 84 -10.07 -9.16 7.99
CA GLU A 84 -11.02 -10.16 7.51
C GLU A 84 -11.99 -10.67 8.58
N ARG A 85 -11.53 -10.77 9.84
CA ARG A 85 -12.27 -11.47 10.90
C ARG A 85 -12.62 -10.58 12.08
N ILE A 86 -11.70 -9.70 12.50
CA ILE A 86 -11.87 -8.93 13.73
C ILE A 86 -12.65 -7.63 13.49
N ALA A 87 -12.31 -6.89 12.44
CA ALA A 87 -12.93 -5.60 12.14
C ALA A 87 -13.28 -5.41 10.65
N PRO A 88 -13.98 -6.36 10.00
CA PRO A 88 -14.27 -6.29 8.57
C PRO A 88 -15.02 -5.03 8.13
N THR A 89 -15.89 -4.50 8.99
CA THR A 89 -16.65 -3.27 8.71
C THR A 89 -15.74 -2.03 8.68
N VAL A 90 -14.68 -2.00 9.49
CA VAL A 90 -13.69 -0.91 9.48
C VAL A 90 -12.90 -0.94 8.18
N PHE A 91 -12.46 -2.12 7.75
CA PHE A 91 -11.59 -2.35 6.59
C PHE A 91 -12.34 -2.80 5.33
N SER A 92 -13.41 -2.09 4.99
CA SER A 92 -14.17 -2.31 3.75
C SER A 92 -14.23 -1.03 2.92
N PRO A 93 -13.50 -0.89 1.80
CA PRO A 93 -12.59 -1.89 1.20
C PRO A 93 -11.31 -2.11 2.03
N ARG A 94 -10.62 -3.21 1.75
CA ARG A 94 -9.39 -3.60 2.44
C ARG A 94 -8.28 -2.57 2.20
N ALA A 95 -7.51 -2.32 3.25
CA ALA A 95 -6.29 -1.54 3.22
C ALA A 95 -5.07 -2.40 2.86
N VAL A 96 -4.05 -1.73 2.32
CA VAL A 96 -2.76 -2.33 1.93
C VAL A 96 -1.74 -2.02 3.01
N TYR A 97 -1.01 -3.04 3.47
CA TYR A 97 -0.01 -2.92 4.53
C TYR A 97 1.37 -3.36 4.03
N ASP A 98 2.40 -2.56 4.35
CA ASP A 98 3.78 -2.80 3.92
C ASP A 98 4.50 -3.92 4.69
N GLY A 99 3.87 -4.45 5.76
CA GLY A 99 4.46 -5.48 6.62
C GLY A 99 5.29 -4.93 7.79
N ARG A 100 5.42 -3.61 7.91
CA ARG A 100 6.20 -2.94 8.96
C ARG A 100 5.38 -1.91 9.73
N LYS A 101 5.11 -0.75 9.16
CA LYS A 101 4.50 0.38 9.88
C LYS A 101 3.48 1.15 9.05
N ASN A 102 3.50 1.02 7.73
CA ASN A 102 2.68 1.82 6.84
C ASN A 102 1.48 1.04 6.32
N LEU A 103 0.30 1.61 6.47
CA LEU A 103 -0.94 1.11 5.90
C LEU A 103 -1.65 2.21 5.10
N PHE A 104 -2.16 1.84 3.94
CA PHE A 104 -2.84 2.74 3.02
C PHE A 104 -4.26 2.24 2.76
N ALA A 105 -5.24 3.14 2.89
CA ALA A 105 -6.64 2.86 2.59
C ALA A 105 -7.13 3.83 1.50
N SER A 106 -8.03 3.36 0.64
CA SER A 106 -8.68 4.20 -0.38
C SER A 106 -9.75 5.14 0.17
N ARG A 107 -10.08 5.01 1.46
CA ARG A 107 -10.97 5.91 2.19
C ARG A 107 -10.52 6.07 3.63
N ARG A 108 -11.05 7.09 4.30
CA ARG A 108 -10.91 7.26 5.75
C ARG A 108 -11.55 6.07 6.46
N LEU A 109 -10.77 5.30 7.21
CA LEU A 109 -11.24 4.27 8.14
C LEU A 109 -12.01 4.92 9.30
N PRO A 110 -13.15 4.37 9.73
CA PRO A 110 -13.97 4.89 10.81
C PRO A 110 -13.35 4.44 12.14
N LEU A 111 -12.34 5.16 12.62
CA LEU A 111 -11.63 4.83 13.85
C LEU A 111 -12.36 5.42 15.07
N ALA A 112 -12.49 4.63 16.13
CA ALA A 112 -13.26 4.98 17.33
C ALA A 112 -12.46 5.60 18.48
N GLY A 113 -11.16 5.88 18.32
CA GLY A 113 -10.35 6.52 19.36
C GLY A 113 -10.79 7.96 19.62
N GLY A 114 -10.42 8.51 20.78
CA GLY A 114 -10.92 9.79 21.27
C GLY A 114 -10.64 11.00 20.36
N ASP A 115 -9.70 10.88 19.42
CA ASP A 115 -9.38 11.90 18.41
C ASP A 115 -9.99 11.61 17.02
N GLY A 116 -10.73 10.51 16.86
CA GLY A 116 -11.24 10.00 15.58
C GLY A 116 -10.14 9.59 14.58
N ASN A 117 -8.86 9.69 14.97
CA ASN A 117 -7.71 9.49 14.12
C ASN A 117 -6.89 8.26 14.52
N SER A 118 -7.15 7.71 15.71
CA SER A 118 -6.47 6.53 16.22
C SER A 118 -7.46 5.46 16.68
N GLN A 119 -7.03 4.20 16.67
CA GLN A 119 -7.75 3.10 17.33
C GLN A 119 -6.77 1.99 17.71
N THR A 120 -6.95 1.44 18.91
CA THR A 120 -6.26 0.23 19.35
C THR A 120 -7.20 -0.95 19.20
N PHE A 121 -6.74 -2.00 18.54
CA PHE A 121 -7.41 -3.29 18.41
C PHE A 121 -6.67 -4.31 19.27
N GLU A 122 -7.39 -4.98 20.17
CA GLU A 122 -6.88 -6.07 20.98
C GLU A 122 -7.68 -7.33 20.65
N PHE A 123 -7.01 -8.38 20.19
CA PHE A 123 -7.66 -9.61 19.74
C PHE A 123 -6.77 -10.83 19.94
N SER A 124 -7.38 -12.00 20.12
CA SER A 124 -6.63 -13.27 20.13
C SER A 124 -6.69 -13.94 18.77
N LEU A 125 -5.57 -14.56 18.37
CA LEU A 125 -5.50 -15.39 17.16
C LEU A 125 -5.92 -16.84 17.43
N ASP A 126 -6.03 -17.25 18.70
CA ASP A 126 -6.41 -18.59 19.08
C ASP A 126 -7.94 -18.74 18.95
N SER A 127 -8.39 -19.53 17.97
CA SER A 127 -9.82 -19.76 17.71
C SER A 127 -10.40 -20.99 18.42
N GLY A 128 -9.67 -21.57 19.39
CA GLY A 128 -10.08 -22.78 20.10
C GLY A 128 -10.77 -22.49 21.44
N PRO A 129 -11.67 -23.38 21.90
CA PRO A 129 -12.22 -23.27 23.26
C PRO A 129 -11.08 -23.33 24.29
N PRO A 130 -11.17 -22.57 25.39
CA PRO A 130 -10.16 -22.59 26.44
C PRO A 130 -9.98 -24.01 26.96
N ARG A 131 -8.77 -24.55 26.84
CA ARG A 131 -8.43 -25.87 27.38
C ARG A 131 -8.38 -25.76 28.92
N PRO A 132 -9.04 -26.64 29.69
CA PRO A 132 -8.90 -26.68 31.14
C PRO A 132 -7.41 -26.83 31.51
N GLY A 133 -6.86 -25.87 32.27
CA GLY A 133 -5.44 -25.85 32.64
C GLY A 133 -4.46 -25.38 31.54
N GLY A 134 -4.97 -24.89 30.40
CA GLY A 134 -4.15 -24.33 29.32
C GLY A 134 -3.64 -22.92 29.60
N ARG A 135 -2.55 -22.52 28.94
CA ARG A 135 -2.06 -21.14 28.95
C ARG A 135 -3.16 -20.21 28.42
N PRO A 136 -3.39 -19.02 29.05
CA PRO A 136 -4.34 -18.05 28.53
C PRO A 136 -4.03 -17.67 27.08
N PRO A 137 -5.06 -17.40 26.24
CA PRO A 137 -4.87 -17.05 24.84
C PRO A 137 -3.95 -15.85 24.68
N LYS A 138 -3.10 -15.88 23.65
CA LYS A 138 -2.21 -14.76 23.39
C LYS A 138 -3.02 -13.60 22.79
N THR A 139 -3.04 -12.45 23.47
CA THR A 139 -3.69 -11.24 22.98
C THR A 139 -2.70 -10.42 22.16
N HIS A 140 -3.05 -10.14 20.92
CA HIS A 140 -2.33 -9.26 20.03
C HIS A 140 -2.93 -7.87 20.06
N LYS A 141 -2.07 -6.86 20.13
CA LYS A 141 -2.43 -5.44 20.10
C LYS A 141 -1.94 -4.82 18.80
N VAL A 142 -2.83 -4.12 18.10
CA VAL A 142 -2.52 -3.34 16.90
C VAL A 142 -3.04 -1.93 17.09
N VAL A 143 -2.16 -0.94 16.95
CA VAL A 143 -2.54 0.48 16.99
C VAL A 143 -2.52 1.02 15.56
N LEU A 144 -3.59 1.68 15.16
CA LEU A 144 -3.64 2.45 13.92
C LEU A 144 -3.74 3.92 14.25
N LYS A 145 -2.93 4.74 13.58
CA LYS A 145 -3.03 6.21 13.65
C LYS A 145 -2.95 6.79 12.25
N HIS A 146 -3.92 7.61 11.89
CA HIS A 146 -3.88 8.36 10.64
C HIS A 146 -2.88 9.50 10.72
N VAL A 147 -2.07 9.65 9.68
CA VAL A 147 -0.99 10.63 9.66
C VAL A 147 -1.01 11.55 8.45
N ALA A 148 -1.54 11.09 7.31
CA ALA A 148 -1.56 11.89 6.09
C ALA A 148 -2.66 11.47 5.11
N THR A 149 -2.98 12.41 4.23
CA THR A 149 -3.83 12.23 3.08
C THR A 149 -2.97 12.47 1.84
N ILE A 150 -2.96 11.51 0.91
CA ILE A 150 -2.09 11.48 -0.27
C ILE A 150 -2.97 11.61 -1.50
N ASN A 151 -2.72 12.65 -2.28
CA ASN A 151 -3.30 12.84 -3.60
C ASN A 151 -2.21 12.50 -4.63
N PRO A 152 -2.40 11.47 -5.47
CA PRO A 152 -1.42 11.04 -6.47
C PRO A 152 -1.20 12.06 -7.59
#